data_AF-A0AAJ2H4P0-F1
#
_entry.id   AF-A0AAJ2H4P0-F1
#
_cell.length_a   1.000
_cell.length_b   1.000
_cell.length_c   1.000
_cell.angle_alpha   90.00
_cell.angle_beta   90.00
_cell.angle_gamma   90.00
#
_symmetry.space_group_name_H-M   'P 1'
#
loop_
_entity.id
_entity.type
_entity.pdbx_description
1 polymer ?
#
loop_
_entity_poly.entity_id
_entity_poly.type
_entity_poly.pdbx_seq_one_letter_code
_entity_poly.pdbx_strand_id
1 'polypeptide(L)'
;MFPTEKEHLWQSFSSELFATKMNTIINLDIVQTTFLSLVQSVGLTKEKIMSEEDEHGRCHWSINHDASLSLEFCKNLQALTSLFEFSNRARLSGDDLTAYCALMRAGLHALTLQDVFEEIMNDVDKVLYGDKRFFWPSIPEGYQIPQYLLAAGADTMKRVKGPDDTAGRDGLMLSKGATGEIVVMGKDRIDAIRKTFIELAESIGDTREEMAKAKDENDHFEWRIDYNSSLGDRLERYLDQLFLCLEVHRIATNKSDPLAAFVALKDVGTHARSTSELFGDIKADADKVSIFDKRFAWPDIPDDYRFPEHLVTSH
;
A
#
# COMPACT_ATOMS: atom_id res chain seq x y z
N MET A 1 14.13 -17.79 7.90
CA MET A 1 14.56 -18.33 6.59
C MET A 1 15.57 -17.33 6.05
N PHE A 2 16.84 -17.74 5.87
CA PHE A 2 17.84 -16.81 5.33
C PHE A 2 17.53 -16.52 3.86
N PRO A 3 17.65 -15.26 3.40
CA PRO A 3 17.40 -14.97 2.01
C PRO A 3 18.43 -15.71 1.15
N THR A 4 17.94 -16.33 0.08
CA THR A 4 18.81 -17.07 -0.84
C THR A 4 19.70 -16.10 -1.62
N GLU A 5 20.87 -16.54 -2.10
CA GLU A 5 21.80 -15.74 -2.94
C GLU A 5 21.11 -14.98 -4.10
N LYS A 6 19.95 -15.46 -4.55
CA LYS A 6 19.09 -14.87 -5.58
C LYS A 6 18.30 -13.64 -5.10
N GLU A 7 17.80 -13.65 -3.86
CA GLU A 7 17.23 -12.45 -3.22
C GLU A 7 18.31 -11.40 -2.96
N HIS A 8 19.55 -11.83 -2.72
CA HIS A 8 20.68 -10.95 -2.49
C HIS A 8 21.08 -10.14 -3.74
N LEU A 9 20.99 -10.72 -4.95
CA LEU A 9 21.29 -10.01 -6.21
C LEU A 9 20.17 -9.05 -6.62
N TRP A 10 18.90 -9.43 -6.43
CA TRP A 10 17.77 -8.52 -6.60
C TRP A 10 17.80 -7.40 -5.56
N GLN A 11 18.07 -7.69 -4.28
CA GLN A 11 18.23 -6.68 -3.23
C GLN A 11 19.46 -5.80 -3.47
N SER A 12 20.58 -6.35 -3.94
CA SER A 12 21.81 -5.59 -4.24
C SER A 12 21.60 -4.63 -5.42
N PHE A 13 21.04 -5.12 -6.54
CA PHE A 13 20.84 -4.30 -7.73
C PHE A 13 19.67 -3.32 -7.58
N SER A 14 18.59 -3.74 -6.93
CA SER A 14 17.54 -2.80 -6.49
C SER A 14 18.13 -1.76 -5.53
N SER A 15 18.99 -2.14 -4.58
CA SER A 15 19.62 -1.14 -3.70
C SER A 15 20.49 -0.12 -4.45
N GLU A 16 21.19 -0.50 -5.53
CA GLU A 16 21.97 0.43 -6.35
C GLU A 16 21.11 1.29 -7.30
N LEU A 17 20.03 0.72 -7.87
CA LEU A 17 19.11 1.46 -8.74
C LEU A 17 18.21 2.42 -7.94
N PHE A 18 17.86 2.05 -6.70
CA PHE A 18 17.06 2.83 -5.75
C PHE A 18 17.91 3.64 -4.75
N ALA A 19 19.26 3.55 -4.80
CA ALA A 19 20.15 4.46 -4.08
C ALA A 19 19.94 5.93 -4.53
N THR A 20 19.38 6.12 -5.72
CA THR A 20 18.88 7.42 -6.17
C THR A 20 17.38 7.48 -5.90
N LYS A 21 16.98 8.32 -4.94
CA LYS A 21 15.58 8.61 -4.63
C LYS A 21 14.79 8.94 -5.91
N MET A 22 13.79 8.12 -6.23
CA MET A 22 12.92 8.37 -7.37
C MET A 22 11.77 9.25 -6.88
N ASN A 23 11.72 10.51 -7.31
CA ASN A 23 10.55 11.36 -7.07
C ASN A 23 9.42 10.98 -8.04
N THR A 24 8.90 9.77 -7.89
CA THR A 24 7.86 9.19 -8.75
C THR A 24 6.49 9.72 -8.35
N ILE A 25 5.69 10.14 -9.33
CA ILE A 25 4.26 10.41 -9.10
C ILE A 25 3.53 9.07 -8.97
N ILE A 26 2.95 8.81 -7.79
CA ILE A 26 2.09 7.67 -7.50
C ILE A 26 0.73 7.90 -8.16
N ASN A 27 0.45 7.15 -9.21
CA ASN A 27 -0.81 7.17 -9.96
C ASN A 27 -1.31 5.73 -10.14
N LEU A 28 -2.11 5.24 -9.21
CA LEU A 28 -2.66 3.88 -9.24
C LEU A 28 -3.67 3.65 -10.38
N ASP A 29 -4.15 4.70 -11.05
CA ASP A 29 -5.05 4.53 -12.21
C ASP A 29 -4.31 3.87 -13.40
N ILE A 30 -2.97 3.89 -13.39
CA ILE A 30 -2.14 3.14 -14.34
C ILE A 30 -2.31 1.62 -14.15
N VAL A 31 -2.58 1.15 -12.93
CA VAL A 31 -2.89 -0.26 -12.65
C VAL A 31 -4.17 -0.63 -13.38
N GLN A 32 -5.24 0.16 -13.20
CA GLN A 32 -6.51 -0.07 -13.87
C GLN A 32 -6.36 -0.08 -15.40
N THR A 33 -5.59 0.87 -15.93
CA THR A 33 -5.33 0.96 -17.38
C THR A 33 -4.56 -0.26 -17.89
N THR A 34 -3.57 -0.74 -17.13
CA THR A 34 -2.80 -1.93 -17.46
C THR A 34 -3.68 -3.18 -17.47
N PHE A 35 -4.52 -3.36 -16.45
CA PHE A 35 -5.48 -4.46 -16.38
C PHE A 35 -6.52 -4.40 -17.51
N LEU A 36 -7.07 -3.22 -17.81
CA LEU A 36 -7.99 -3.06 -18.94
C LEU A 36 -7.32 -3.45 -20.27
N SER A 37 -6.04 -3.11 -20.47
CA SER A 37 -5.30 -3.55 -21.66
C SER A 37 -5.09 -5.07 -21.68
N LEU A 38 -4.81 -5.69 -20.54
CA LEU A 38 -4.66 -7.14 -20.42
C LEU A 38 -5.97 -7.87 -20.74
N VAL A 39 -7.10 -7.48 -20.15
CA VAL A 39 -8.39 -8.12 -20.42
C VAL A 39 -8.85 -7.92 -21.87
N GLN A 40 -8.55 -6.75 -22.46
CA GLN A 40 -8.81 -6.50 -23.89
C GLN A 40 -8.00 -7.42 -24.80
N SER A 41 -6.77 -7.79 -24.41
CA SER A 41 -5.93 -8.72 -25.19
C SER A 41 -6.55 -10.11 -25.34
N VAL A 42 -7.44 -10.50 -24.43
CA VAL A 42 -8.19 -11.76 -24.46
C VAL A 42 -9.65 -11.57 -24.89
N GLY A 43 -9.99 -10.40 -25.44
CA GLY A 43 -11.30 -10.10 -26.04
C GLY A 43 -12.39 -9.66 -25.06
N LEU A 44 -12.04 -9.26 -23.84
CA LEU A 44 -13.00 -8.76 -22.85
C LEU A 44 -13.08 -7.23 -22.87
N THR A 45 -14.27 -6.71 -22.59
CA THR A 45 -14.50 -5.28 -22.39
C THR A 45 -14.64 -4.95 -20.91
N LYS A 46 -14.53 -3.66 -20.56
CA LYS A 46 -14.77 -3.17 -19.21
C LYS A 46 -16.15 -3.60 -18.70
N GLU A 47 -17.19 -3.44 -19.52
CA GLU A 47 -18.56 -3.79 -19.16
C GLU A 47 -18.69 -5.29 -18.91
N LYS A 48 -17.94 -6.11 -19.65
CA LYS A 48 -17.95 -7.55 -19.46
C LYS A 48 -17.31 -7.96 -18.15
N ILE A 49 -16.13 -7.42 -17.82
CA ILE A 49 -15.46 -7.76 -16.54
C ILE A 49 -16.28 -7.28 -15.33
N MET A 50 -16.93 -6.11 -15.42
CA MET A 50 -17.75 -5.55 -14.35
C MET A 50 -19.11 -6.26 -14.16
N SER A 51 -19.52 -7.09 -15.11
CA SER A 51 -20.78 -7.87 -15.05
C SER A 51 -20.57 -9.38 -14.90
N GLU A 52 -19.31 -9.84 -14.93
CA GLU A 52 -19.00 -11.23 -14.61
C GLU A 52 -19.10 -11.43 -13.11
N GLU A 53 -19.99 -12.31 -12.67
CA GLU A 53 -20.16 -12.68 -11.26
C GLU A 53 -19.61 -14.09 -11.00
N ASP A 54 -19.09 -14.30 -9.79
CA ASP A 54 -18.72 -15.63 -9.28
C ASP A 54 -19.97 -16.42 -8.85
N GLU A 55 -19.76 -17.66 -8.39
CA GLU A 55 -20.85 -18.54 -7.92
C GLU A 55 -21.63 -17.99 -6.70
N HIS A 56 -21.10 -16.95 -6.05
CA HIS A 56 -21.71 -16.28 -4.91
C HIS A 56 -22.35 -14.93 -5.29
N GLY A 57 -22.43 -14.59 -6.59
CA GLY A 57 -23.00 -13.33 -7.07
C GLY A 57 -22.12 -12.12 -6.79
N ARG A 58 -20.82 -12.31 -6.51
CA ARG A 58 -19.85 -11.22 -6.35
C ARG A 58 -19.17 -10.95 -7.68
N CYS A 59 -18.75 -9.71 -7.91
CA CYS A 59 -17.94 -9.39 -9.08
C CYS A 59 -16.72 -10.31 -9.13
N HIS A 60 -16.55 -10.98 -10.27
CA HIS A 60 -15.51 -11.97 -10.49
C HIS A 60 -14.13 -11.32 -10.63
N TRP A 61 -14.08 -10.03 -10.94
CA TRP A 61 -12.89 -9.18 -10.96
C TRP A 61 -12.90 -8.26 -9.74
N SER A 62 -11.75 -8.14 -9.08
CA SER A 62 -11.64 -7.46 -7.80
C SER A 62 -11.47 -5.94 -7.96
N ILE A 63 -10.68 -5.48 -8.93
CA ILE A 63 -10.45 -4.05 -9.12
C ILE A 63 -11.75 -3.38 -9.62
N ASN A 64 -12.21 -2.38 -8.89
CA ASN A 64 -13.29 -1.52 -9.37
C ASN A 64 -12.79 -0.59 -10.48
N HIS A 65 -13.27 -0.80 -11.71
CA HIS A 65 -12.89 0.02 -12.87
C HIS A 65 -13.75 1.29 -13.08
N ASP A 66 -14.76 1.54 -12.23
CA ASP A 66 -15.62 2.74 -12.27
C ASP A 66 -15.16 3.87 -11.34
N ALA A 67 -14.27 3.58 -10.40
CA ALA A 67 -13.69 4.55 -9.47
C ALA A 67 -12.18 4.73 -9.73
N SER A 68 -11.62 5.90 -9.41
CA SER A 68 -10.17 6.13 -9.50
C SER A 68 -9.48 5.55 -8.27
N LEU A 69 -8.60 4.55 -8.47
CA LEU A 69 -7.78 3.98 -7.40
C LEU A 69 -6.86 5.03 -6.78
N SER A 70 -6.35 5.96 -7.58
CA SER A 70 -5.46 7.02 -7.09
C SER A 70 -6.19 7.97 -6.15
N LEU A 71 -7.43 8.34 -6.50
CA LEU A 71 -8.26 9.19 -5.66
C LEU A 71 -8.59 8.49 -4.34
N GLU A 72 -8.95 7.21 -4.39
CA GLU A 72 -9.26 6.40 -3.22
C GLU A 72 -8.06 6.24 -2.29
N PHE A 73 -6.91 5.85 -2.83
CA PHE A 73 -5.66 5.74 -2.09
C PHE A 73 -5.27 7.08 -1.44
N CYS A 74 -5.29 8.17 -2.22
CA CYS A 74 -4.93 9.49 -1.72
C CYS A 74 -5.86 9.93 -0.57
N LYS A 75 -7.17 9.75 -0.72
CA LYS A 75 -8.16 10.13 0.31
C LYS A 75 -7.98 9.31 1.59
N ASN A 76 -7.85 7.99 1.47
CA ASN A 76 -7.74 7.13 2.63
C ASN A 76 -6.39 7.30 3.35
N LEU A 77 -5.29 7.48 2.62
CA LEU A 77 -3.98 7.74 3.23
C LEU A 77 -3.96 9.10 3.97
N GLN A 78 -4.59 10.13 3.40
CA GLN A 78 -4.76 11.42 4.06
C GLN A 78 -5.63 11.30 5.31
N ALA A 79 -6.75 10.59 5.23
CA ALA A 79 -7.63 10.37 6.37
C ALA A 79 -6.90 9.58 7.49
N LEU A 80 -6.21 8.50 7.15
CA LEU A 80 -5.42 7.68 8.06
C LEU A 80 -4.42 8.54 8.84
N THR A 81 -3.52 9.23 8.15
CA THR A 81 -2.49 10.09 8.77
C THR A 81 -3.11 11.19 9.62
N SER A 82 -4.16 11.85 9.13
CA SER A 82 -4.83 12.93 9.86
C SER A 82 -5.54 12.44 11.12
N LEU A 83 -6.12 11.24 11.11
CA LEU A 83 -6.76 10.64 12.29
C LEU A 83 -5.75 10.24 13.37
N PHE A 84 -4.56 9.77 13.00
CA PHE A 84 -3.47 9.53 13.96
C PHE A 84 -2.97 10.84 14.58
N GLU A 85 -2.74 11.88 13.77
CA GLU A 85 -2.37 13.21 14.27
C GLU A 85 -3.44 13.78 15.20
N PHE A 86 -4.71 13.61 14.83
CA PHE A 86 -5.86 14.05 15.59
C PHE A 86 -5.99 13.28 16.92
N SER A 87 -5.79 11.97 16.91
CA SER A 87 -5.78 11.14 18.12
C SER A 87 -4.73 11.63 19.12
N ASN A 88 -3.51 11.90 18.64
CA ASN A 88 -2.45 12.44 19.49
C ASN A 88 -2.85 13.79 20.10
N ARG A 89 -3.41 14.72 19.31
CA ARG A 89 -3.86 16.03 19.82
C ARG A 89 -4.96 15.90 20.86
N ALA A 90 -5.91 14.99 20.66
CA ALA A 90 -6.98 14.72 21.59
C ALA A 90 -6.43 14.18 22.92
N ARG A 91 -5.51 13.20 22.89
CA ARG A 91 -4.82 12.68 24.10
C ARG A 91 -4.09 13.77 24.86
N LEU A 92 -3.32 14.62 24.17
CA LEU A 92 -2.60 15.73 24.80
C LEU A 92 -3.53 16.75 25.46
N SER A 93 -4.79 16.80 25.02
CA SER A 93 -5.82 17.67 25.59
C SER A 93 -6.66 16.97 26.67
N GLY A 94 -6.36 15.70 27.00
CA GLY A 94 -7.11 14.89 27.96
C GLY A 94 -8.46 14.39 27.43
N ASP A 95 -8.68 14.38 26.12
CA ASP A 95 -9.90 13.88 25.48
C ASP A 95 -9.69 12.45 24.93
N ASP A 96 -9.66 11.49 25.86
CA ASP A 96 -9.39 10.08 25.55
C ASP A 96 -10.50 9.44 24.70
N LEU A 97 -11.75 9.90 24.84
CA LEU A 97 -12.86 9.40 24.03
C LEU A 97 -12.68 9.77 22.55
N THR A 98 -12.33 11.02 22.29
CA THR A 98 -12.04 11.50 20.93
C THR A 98 -10.78 10.84 20.37
N ALA A 99 -9.75 10.63 21.20
CA ALA A 99 -8.55 9.92 20.80
C ALA A 99 -8.84 8.46 20.38
N TYR A 100 -9.63 7.77 21.19
CA TYR A 100 -10.06 6.39 20.94
C TYR A 100 -10.85 6.28 19.64
N CYS A 101 -11.89 7.12 19.47
CA CYS A 101 -12.72 7.10 18.27
C CYS A 101 -11.90 7.40 17.00
N ALA A 102 -10.87 8.24 17.11
CA ALA A 102 -9.97 8.55 16.00
C ALA A 102 -9.11 7.34 15.61
N LEU A 103 -8.57 6.59 16.57
CA LEU A 103 -7.81 5.36 16.30
C LEU A 103 -8.66 4.29 15.64
N MET A 104 -9.91 4.08 16.11
CA MET A 104 -10.83 3.13 15.47
C MET A 104 -11.09 3.48 14.01
N ARG A 105 -11.38 4.77 13.73
CA ARG A 105 -11.58 5.24 12.34
C ARG A 105 -10.31 5.14 11.51
N ALA A 106 -9.15 5.38 12.11
CA ALA A 106 -7.87 5.20 11.44
C ALA A 106 -7.68 3.73 11.02
N GLY A 107 -8.02 2.78 11.88
CA GLY A 107 -8.03 1.34 11.57
C GLY A 107 -8.92 1.01 10.37
N LEU A 108 -10.09 1.64 10.24
CA LEU A 108 -10.97 1.46 9.07
C LEU A 108 -10.33 1.97 7.77
N HIS A 109 -9.68 3.13 7.80
CA HIS A 109 -8.97 3.63 6.61
C HIS A 109 -7.75 2.78 6.26
N ALA A 110 -7.05 2.21 7.26
CA ALA A 110 -5.98 1.25 7.03
C ALA A 110 -6.52 -0.02 6.37
N LEU A 111 -7.68 -0.54 6.80
CA LEU A 111 -8.36 -1.66 6.14
C LEU A 111 -8.70 -1.34 4.68
N THR A 112 -9.31 -0.18 4.41
CA THR A 112 -9.61 0.21 3.02
C THR A 112 -8.35 0.30 2.16
N LEU A 113 -7.24 0.80 2.72
CA LEU A 113 -5.95 0.83 2.00
C LEU A 113 -5.41 -0.59 1.78
N GLN A 114 -5.52 -1.49 2.76
CA GLN A 114 -5.17 -2.90 2.60
C GLN A 114 -5.96 -3.54 1.45
N ASP A 115 -7.28 -3.33 1.43
CA ASP A 115 -8.21 -3.91 0.46
C ASP A 115 -7.86 -3.48 -0.97
N VAL A 116 -7.55 -2.19 -1.20
CA VAL A 116 -7.11 -1.68 -2.52
C VAL A 116 -5.96 -2.50 -3.10
N PHE A 117 -4.95 -2.83 -2.30
CA PHE A 117 -3.80 -3.60 -2.79
C PHE A 117 -4.06 -5.11 -2.83
N GLU A 118 -4.97 -5.61 -1.99
CA GLU A 118 -5.44 -6.99 -2.05
C GLU A 118 -6.24 -7.24 -3.35
N GLU A 119 -7.09 -6.30 -3.75
CA GLU A 119 -7.80 -6.34 -5.04
C GLU A 119 -6.84 -6.38 -6.23
N ILE A 120 -5.77 -5.57 -6.21
CA ILE A 120 -4.73 -5.60 -7.24
C ILE A 120 -4.06 -6.98 -7.29
N MET A 121 -3.67 -7.52 -6.13
CA MET A 121 -3.05 -8.85 -6.04
C MET A 121 -3.98 -9.94 -6.58
N ASN A 122 -5.26 -9.91 -6.20
CA ASN A 122 -6.26 -10.89 -6.61
C ASN A 122 -6.45 -10.90 -8.13
N ASP A 123 -6.53 -9.72 -8.76
CA ASP A 123 -6.64 -9.64 -10.22
C ASP A 123 -5.32 -10.04 -10.92
N VAL A 124 -4.15 -9.77 -10.33
CA VAL A 124 -2.88 -10.31 -10.83
C VAL A 124 -2.93 -11.84 -10.83
N ASP A 125 -3.26 -12.46 -9.69
CA ASP A 125 -3.30 -13.92 -9.56
C ASP A 125 -4.35 -14.54 -10.48
N LYS A 126 -5.48 -13.86 -10.69
CA LYS A 126 -6.49 -14.25 -11.66
C LYS A 126 -5.93 -14.25 -13.09
N VAL A 127 -5.26 -13.18 -13.52
CA VAL A 127 -4.68 -13.07 -14.86
C VAL A 127 -3.56 -14.10 -15.08
N LEU A 128 -2.75 -14.37 -14.06
CA LEU A 128 -1.59 -15.26 -14.19
C LEU A 128 -1.97 -16.75 -14.10
N TYR A 129 -2.93 -17.09 -13.24
CA TYR A 129 -3.19 -18.49 -12.85
C TYR A 129 -4.66 -18.90 -12.90
N GLY A 130 -5.59 -17.97 -12.66
CA GLY A 130 -7.01 -18.30 -12.48
C GLY A 130 -7.83 -18.35 -13.77
N ASP A 131 -7.56 -17.45 -14.70
CA ASP A 131 -8.39 -17.26 -15.89
C ASP A 131 -7.77 -17.91 -17.13
N LYS A 132 -8.43 -18.95 -17.64
CA LYS A 132 -7.99 -19.78 -18.77
C LYS A 132 -7.91 -19.03 -20.10
N ARG A 133 -8.45 -17.81 -20.18
CA ARG A 133 -8.36 -16.96 -21.37
C ARG A 133 -6.95 -16.41 -21.56
N PHE A 134 -6.17 -16.30 -20.48
CA PHE A 134 -4.79 -15.85 -20.52
C PHE A 134 -3.84 -17.04 -20.73
N PHE A 135 -2.96 -16.92 -21.72
CA PHE A 135 -1.95 -17.92 -22.04
C PHE A 135 -0.57 -17.35 -21.84
N TRP A 136 0.14 -17.86 -20.83
CA TRP A 136 1.49 -17.44 -20.48
C TRP A 136 2.52 -18.54 -20.82
N PRO A 137 3.73 -18.17 -21.25
CA PRO A 137 4.79 -19.14 -21.51
C PRO A 137 5.26 -19.78 -20.19
N SER A 138 5.73 -21.02 -20.26
CA SER A 138 6.39 -21.65 -19.11
C SER A 138 7.69 -20.91 -18.79
N ILE A 139 7.90 -20.60 -17.51
CA ILE A 139 9.10 -19.91 -17.05
C ILE A 139 10.26 -20.91 -16.94
N PRO A 140 11.38 -20.69 -17.65
CA PRO A 140 12.58 -21.48 -17.44
C PRO A 140 13.10 -21.35 -16.01
N GLU A 141 13.64 -22.43 -15.45
CA GLU A 141 14.23 -22.38 -14.12
C GLU A 141 15.34 -21.32 -14.05
N GLY A 142 15.24 -20.44 -13.05
CA GLY A 142 16.21 -19.36 -12.85
C GLY A 142 16.12 -18.19 -13.82
N TYR A 143 15.09 -18.12 -14.67
CA TYR A 143 14.86 -16.94 -15.51
C TYR A 143 14.79 -15.66 -14.67
N GLN A 144 15.36 -14.59 -15.22
CA GLN A 144 15.35 -13.24 -14.64
C GLN A 144 14.96 -12.26 -15.72
N ILE A 145 14.25 -11.20 -15.33
CA ILE A 145 13.93 -10.09 -16.23
C ILE A 145 15.25 -9.51 -16.77
N PRO A 146 15.42 -9.39 -18.09
CA PRO A 146 16.60 -8.78 -18.68
C PRO A 146 16.88 -7.37 -18.13
N GLN A 147 18.15 -7.11 -17.80
CA GLN A 147 18.58 -5.86 -17.17
C GLN A 147 18.21 -4.59 -17.94
N TYR A 148 18.21 -4.67 -19.28
CA TYR A 148 17.83 -3.53 -20.13
C TYR A 148 16.35 -3.15 -20.00
N LEU A 149 15.48 -4.10 -19.63
CA LEU A 149 14.06 -3.81 -19.39
C LEU A 149 13.89 -3.08 -18.05
N LEU A 150 14.57 -3.55 -17.00
CA LEU A 150 14.60 -2.89 -15.69
C LEU A 150 15.12 -1.45 -15.81
N ALA A 151 16.23 -1.25 -16.54
CA ALA A 151 16.78 0.07 -16.79
C ALA A 151 15.78 0.96 -17.56
N ALA A 152 15.14 0.44 -18.62
CA ALA A 152 14.16 1.19 -19.40
C ALA A 152 12.89 1.55 -18.59
N GLY A 153 12.45 0.67 -17.69
CA GLY A 153 11.36 0.94 -16.75
C GLY A 153 11.71 2.08 -15.79
N ALA A 154 12.86 1.98 -15.12
CA ALA A 154 13.37 3.01 -14.22
C ALA A 154 13.57 4.36 -14.92
N ASP A 155 14.10 4.36 -16.16
CA ASP A 155 14.24 5.58 -16.96
C ASP A 155 12.89 6.19 -17.37
N THR A 156 11.85 5.37 -17.49
CA THR A 156 10.48 5.87 -17.72
C THR A 156 9.93 6.53 -16.48
N MET A 157 10.08 5.93 -15.30
CA MET A 157 9.68 6.53 -14.03
C MET A 157 10.40 7.87 -13.77
N LYS A 158 11.72 7.95 -14.05
CA LYS A 158 12.49 9.21 -13.91
C LYS A 158 12.02 10.34 -14.80
N ARG A 159 11.37 10.05 -15.94
CA ARG A 159 10.82 11.06 -16.86
C ARG A 159 9.50 11.64 -16.37
N VAL A 160 8.80 10.93 -15.49
CA VAL A 160 7.57 11.39 -14.83
C VAL A 160 7.96 12.13 -13.55
N LYS A 161 8.65 13.27 -13.68
CA LYS A 161 8.97 14.13 -12.54
C LYS A 161 7.74 14.93 -12.12
N GLY A 162 7.52 15.02 -10.81
CA GLY A 162 6.63 16.02 -10.22
C GLY A 162 7.08 17.46 -10.51
N PRO A 163 6.22 18.45 -10.26
CA PRO A 163 6.52 19.87 -10.51
C PRO A 163 7.81 20.32 -9.81
N ASP A 164 8.62 21.15 -10.47
CA ASP A 164 9.97 21.56 -10.05
C ASP A 164 10.01 22.15 -8.61
N ASP A 165 8.91 22.72 -8.13
CA ASP A 165 8.75 23.29 -6.78
C ASP A 165 8.70 22.26 -5.64
N THR A 166 8.77 20.97 -5.95
CA THR A 166 8.79 19.85 -4.99
C THR A 166 10.19 19.25 -4.78
N ALA A 167 11.19 19.74 -5.50
CA ALA A 167 12.58 19.34 -5.35
C ALA A 167 13.07 19.57 -3.91
N GLY A 168 13.41 18.49 -3.20
CA GLY A 168 13.94 18.53 -1.84
C GLY A 168 12.93 18.25 -0.71
N ARG A 169 11.64 18.05 -1.00
CA ARG A 169 10.68 17.60 0.02
C ARG A 169 10.75 16.08 0.17
N ASP A 170 10.89 15.59 1.40
CA ASP A 170 10.86 14.16 1.72
C ASP A 170 9.42 13.66 1.84
N GLY A 171 8.76 13.48 0.69
CA GLY A 171 7.35 13.13 0.65
C GLY A 171 6.94 12.33 -0.58
N LEU A 172 5.87 11.56 -0.42
CA LEU A 172 5.19 10.83 -1.49
C LEU A 172 4.42 11.82 -2.38
N MET A 173 4.63 11.74 -3.69
CA MET A 173 3.88 12.53 -4.67
C MET A 173 2.67 11.73 -5.13
N LEU A 174 1.47 12.12 -4.71
CA LEU A 174 0.23 11.40 -4.97
C LEU A 174 -0.60 12.12 -6.04
N SER A 175 -1.02 11.40 -7.08
CA SER A 175 -1.98 11.94 -8.06
C SER A 175 -3.42 11.79 -7.57
N LYS A 176 -4.23 12.84 -7.67
CA LYS A 176 -5.69 12.81 -7.37
C LYS A 176 -6.52 12.35 -8.58
N GLY A 177 -6.07 11.33 -9.30
CA GLY A 177 -6.78 10.76 -10.44
C GLY A 177 -6.87 11.71 -11.64
N ALA A 178 -8.00 11.69 -12.35
CA ALA A 178 -8.17 12.29 -13.68
C ALA A 178 -7.90 13.81 -13.79
N THR A 179 -7.93 14.56 -12.68
CA THR A 179 -7.60 16.00 -12.68
C THR A 179 -6.10 16.27 -12.83
N GLY A 180 -5.26 15.26 -12.57
CA GLY A 180 -3.80 15.39 -12.58
C GLY A 180 -3.25 16.24 -11.43
N GLU A 181 -4.07 16.64 -10.45
CA GLU A 181 -3.60 17.36 -9.27
C GLU A 181 -2.65 16.48 -8.45
N ILE A 182 -1.48 17.02 -8.10
CA ILE A 182 -0.45 16.31 -7.32
C ILE A 182 -0.48 16.83 -5.89
N VAL A 183 -0.64 15.93 -4.94
CA VAL A 183 -0.47 16.20 -3.51
C VAL A 183 0.84 15.61 -3.02
N VAL A 184 1.63 16.40 -2.32
CA VAL A 184 2.84 15.90 -1.66
C VAL A 184 2.52 15.60 -0.21
N MET A 185 2.63 14.33 0.19
CA MET A 185 2.48 13.89 1.56
C MET A 185 3.86 13.62 2.18
N GLY A 186 4.21 14.36 3.23
CA GLY A 186 5.46 14.12 3.96
C GLY A 186 5.52 12.71 4.55
N LYS A 187 6.65 12.02 4.38
CA LYS A 187 6.86 10.68 4.94
C LYS A 187 6.86 10.67 6.46
N ASP A 188 7.26 11.79 7.06
CA ASP A 188 7.20 12.03 8.49
C ASP A 188 5.78 11.94 9.05
N ARG A 189 4.76 12.30 8.26
CA ARG A 189 3.34 12.13 8.65
C ARG A 189 2.92 10.66 8.69
N ILE A 190 3.47 9.83 7.81
CA ILE A 190 3.26 8.37 7.84
C ILE A 190 4.01 7.78 9.04
N ASP A 191 5.24 8.24 9.29
CA ASP A 191 6.02 7.83 10.46
C ASP A 191 5.43 8.29 11.79
N ALA A 192 4.55 9.30 11.78
CA ALA A 192 3.80 9.70 12.97
C ALA A 192 2.88 8.57 13.47
N ILE A 193 2.35 7.72 12.58
CA ILE A 193 1.53 6.54 12.95
C ILE A 193 2.32 5.63 13.88
N ARG A 194 3.54 5.27 13.48
CA ARG A 194 4.44 4.44 14.28
C ARG A 194 4.78 5.09 15.62
N LYS A 195 5.03 6.41 15.64
CA LYS A 195 5.32 7.16 16.88
C LYS A 195 4.14 7.13 17.85
N THR A 196 2.92 7.35 17.34
CA THR A 196 1.68 7.25 18.13
C THR A 196 1.57 5.91 18.84
N PHE A 197 1.82 4.82 18.11
CA PHE A 197 1.76 3.48 18.70
C PHE A 197 2.83 3.23 19.76
N ILE A 198 4.06 3.73 19.57
CA ILE A 198 5.11 3.66 20.59
C ILE A 198 4.67 4.41 21.85
N GLU A 199 4.18 5.64 21.71
CA GLU A 199 3.70 6.45 22.85
C GLU A 199 2.48 5.81 23.55
N LEU A 200 1.65 5.09 22.80
CA LEU A 200 0.54 4.30 23.36
C LEU A 200 1.08 3.11 24.14
N ALA A 201 1.96 2.30 23.55
CA ALA A 201 2.57 1.15 24.20
C ALA A 201 3.28 1.54 25.52
N GLU A 202 4.07 2.62 25.49
CA GLU A 202 4.76 3.13 26.67
C GLU A 202 3.79 3.52 27.79
N SER A 203 2.59 4.02 27.45
CA SER A 203 1.58 4.41 28.44
C SER A 203 1.00 3.24 29.23
N ILE A 204 1.08 2.02 28.69
CA ILE A 204 0.67 0.78 29.37
C ILE A 204 1.88 -0.03 29.89
N GLY A 205 3.08 0.56 29.82
CA GLY A 205 4.32 -0.01 30.33
C GLY A 205 5.08 -0.91 29.36
N ASP A 206 4.67 -0.99 28.09
CA ASP A 206 5.38 -1.78 27.08
C ASP A 206 6.52 -0.92 26.49
N THR A 207 7.75 -1.44 26.52
CA THR A 207 8.92 -0.84 25.88
C THR A 207 9.02 -1.22 24.40
N ARG A 208 9.74 -0.44 23.61
CA ARG A 208 9.96 -0.76 22.18
C ARG A 208 10.65 -2.11 21.96
N GLU A 209 11.57 -2.48 22.84
CA GLU A 209 12.23 -3.78 22.81
C GLU A 209 11.27 -4.95 23.08
N GLU A 210 10.28 -4.73 23.95
CA GLU A 210 9.21 -5.70 24.22
C GLU A 210 8.24 -5.78 23.05
N MET A 211 7.83 -4.64 22.48
CA MET A 211 6.99 -4.61 21.27
C MET A 211 7.58 -5.46 20.14
N ALA A 212 8.90 -5.37 19.92
CA ALA A 212 9.60 -6.11 18.86
C ALA A 212 9.73 -7.63 19.11
N LYS A 213 9.43 -8.12 20.32
CA LYS A 213 9.60 -9.52 20.72
C LYS A 213 8.34 -10.19 21.22
N ALA A 214 7.33 -9.41 21.62
CA ALA A 214 6.08 -9.90 22.17
C ALA A 214 5.37 -10.78 21.15
N LYS A 215 4.98 -11.98 21.59
CA LYS A 215 4.28 -12.95 20.79
C LYS A 215 3.08 -13.52 21.54
N ASP A 216 2.00 -13.73 20.81
CA ASP A 216 0.79 -14.34 21.33
C ASP A 216 0.95 -15.87 21.50
N GLU A 217 -0.11 -16.52 21.98
CA GLU A 217 -0.15 -17.97 22.18
C GLU A 217 0.04 -18.80 20.90
N ASN A 218 -0.11 -18.19 19.73
CA ASN A 218 0.07 -18.80 18.42
C ASN A 218 1.43 -18.48 17.79
N ASP A 219 2.37 -17.95 18.58
CA ASP A 219 3.71 -17.51 18.14
C ASP A 219 3.67 -16.37 17.09
N HIS A 220 2.55 -15.65 16.98
CA HIS A 220 2.47 -14.46 16.16
C HIS A 220 2.91 -13.23 16.93
N PHE A 221 3.56 -12.28 16.25
CA PHE A 221 3.89 -11.00 16.87
C PHE A 221 2.63 -10.29 17.34
N GLU A 222 2.66 -9.88 18.60
CA GLU A 222 1.59 -9.13 19.24
C GLU A 222 1.46 -7.70 18.72
N TRP A 223 2.56 -7.16 18.22
CA TRP A 223 2.70 -5.86 17.58
C TRP A 223 3.20 -6.13 16.15
N ARG A 224 2.40 -5.79 15.16
CA ARG A 224 2.57 -6.22 13.77
C ARG A 224 3.50 -5.30 12.99
N ILE A 225 3.47 -4.00 13.26
CA ILE A 225 4.39 -3.05 12.63
C ILE A 225 5.83 -3.37 13.06
N ASP A 226 6.77 -3.37 12.10
CA ASP A 226 8.19 -3.22 12.43
C ASP A 226 8.48 -1.79 12.88
N TYR A 227 8.54 -1.61 14.20
CA TYR A 227 8.80 -0.32 14.83
C TYR A 227 10.22 0.18 14.63
N ASN A 228 11.16 -0.60 14.07
CA ASN A 228 12.56 -0.19 13.88
C ASN A 228 12.81 0.53 12.56
N SER A 229 11.87 0.48 11.61
CA SER A 229 12.02 1.06 10.28
C SER A 229 10.97 2.14 9.99
N SER A 230 11.29 3.08 9.08
CA SER A 230 10.34 4.11 8.63
C SER A 230 9.20 3.47 7.83
N LEU A 231 7.96 3.73 8.22
CA LEU A 231 6.77 3.34 7.48
C LEU A 231 6.68 4.13 6.17
N GLY A 232 7.04 5.42 6.19
CA GLY A 232 7.04 6.26 5.01
C GLY A 232 8.01 5.76 3.93
N ASP A 233 9.24 5.40 4.32
CA ASP A 233 10.23 4.85 3.38
C ASP A 233 9.87 3.45 2.88
N ARG A 234 9.26 2.61 3.74
CA ARG A 234 8.76 1.28 3.31
C ARG A 234 7.66 1.42 2.28
N LEU A 235 6.69 2.30 2.53
CA LEU A 235 5.59 2.55 1.60
C LEU A 235 6.11 3.11 0.27
N GLU A 236 7.02 4.09 0.29
CA GLU A 236 7.66 4.60 -0.94
C GLU A 236 8.31 3.47 -1.74
N ARG A 237 9.12 2.63 -1.07
CA ARG A 237 9.84 1.54 -1.71
C ARG A 237 8.89 0.52 -2.36
N TYR A 238 7.83 0.12 -1.65
CA TYR A 238 6.89 -0.86 -2.19
C TYR A 238 6.13 -0.30 -3.39
N LEU A 239 5.74 0.98 -3.34
CA LEU A 239 5.09 1.64 -4.47
C LEU A 239 6.05 1.79 -5.65
N ASP A 240 7.27 2.27 -5.44
CA ASP A 240 8.29 2.39 -6.49
C ASP A 240 8.55 1.04 -7.18
N GLN A 241 8.65 -0.04 -6.41
CA GLN A 241 8.83 -1.39 -6.95
C GLN A 241 7.61 -1.86 -7.75
N LEU A 242 6.40 -1.62 -7.24
CA LEU A 242 5.15 -1.92 -7.95
C LEU A 242 5.09 -1.20 -9.29
N PHE A 243 5.36 0.12 -9.31
CA PHE A 243 5.33 0.92 -10.54
C PHE A 243 6.44 0.55 -11.52
N LEU A 244 7.64 0.24 -11.02
CA LEU A 244 8.72 -0.27 -11.87
C LEU A 244 8.29 -1.56 -12.58
N CYS A 245 7.69 -2.49 -11.85
CA CYS A 245 7.23 -3.76 -12.41
C CYS A 245 6.10 -3.55 -13.44
N LEU A 246 5.19 -2.61 -13.22
CA LEU A 246 4.17 -2.23 -14.21
C LEU A 246 4.81 -1.68 -15.51
N GLU A 247 5.80 -0.79 -15.38
CA GLU A 247 6.48 -0.25 -16.56
C GLU A 247 7.28 -1.31 -17.31
N VAL A 248 7.96 -2.19 -16.58
CA VAL A 248 8.68 -3.33 -17.17
C VAL A 248 7.72 -4.26 -17.90
N HIS A 249 6.57 -4.58 -17.29
CA HIS A 249 5.50 -5.36 -17.91
C HIS A 249 5.06 -4.71 -19.23
N ARG A 250 4.73 -3.41 -19.21
CA ARG A 250 4.31 -2.66 -20.39
C ARG A 250 5.37 -2.67 -21.50
N ILE A 251 6.64 -2.45 -21.16
CA ILE A 251 7.74 -2.44 -22.14
C ILE A 251 7.96 -3.84 -22.71
N ALA A 252 7.92 -4.88 -21.88
CA ALA A 252 8.07 -6.28 -22.31
C ALA A 252 6.94 -6.68 -23.27
N THR A 253 5.68 -6.36 -22.94
CA THR A 253 4.52 -6.59 -23.80
C THR A 253 4.70 -5.91 -25.16
N ASN A 254 5.11 -4.64 -25.19
CA ASN A 254 5.37 -3.91 -26.44
C ASN A 254 6.52 -4.51 -27.27
N LYS A 255 7.49 -5.14 -26.62
CA LYS A 255 8.59 -5.84 -27.29
C LYS A 255 8.26 -7.29 -27.66
N SER A 256 7.01 -7.73 -27.44
CA SER A 256 6.60 -9.12 -27.63
C SER A 256 7.46 -10.11 -26.84
N ASP A 257 7.83 -9.74 -25.61
CA ASP A 257 8.53 -10.58 -24.65
C ASP A 257 7.55 -11.05 -23.56
N PRO A 258 6.76 -12.11 -23.84
CA PRO A 258 5.71 -12.57 -22.91
C PRO A 258 6.28 -13.16 -21.62
N LEU A 259 7.53 -13.60 -21.63
CA LEU A 259 8.18 -14.17 -20.45
C LEU A 259 8.58 -13.07 -19.46
N ALA A 260 9.21 -11.99 -19.95
CA ALA A 260 9.46 -10.82 -19.11
C ALA A 260 8.16 -10.14 -18.66
N ALA A 261 7.14 -10.08 -19.53
CA ALA A 261 5.84 -9.52 -19.17
C ALA A 261 5.15 -10.31 -18.04
N PHE A 262 5.18 -11.65 -18.11
CA PHE A 262 4.66 -12.51 -17.05
C PHE A 262 5.35 -12.26 -15.71
N VAL A 263 6.68 -12.31 -15.69
CA VAL A 263 7.45 -12.19 -14.44
C VAL A 263 7.26 -10.81 -13.83
N ALA A 264 7.28 -9.76 -14.65
CA ALA A 264 7.01 -8.40 -14.18
C ALA A 264 5.60 -8.27 -13.58
N LEU A 265 4.57 -8.86 -14.18
CA LEU A 265 3.21 -8.84 -13.63
C LEU A 265 3.10 -9.64 -12.32
N LYS A 266 3.81 -10.76 -12.21
CA LYS A 266 3.93 -11.50 -10.95
C LYS A 266 4.59 -10.65 -9.84
N ASP A 267 5.62 -9.89 -10.20
CA ASP A 267 6.30 -9.00 -9.26
C ASP A 267 5.38 -7.82 -8.84
N VAL A 268 4.50 -7.33 -9.73
CA VAL A 268 3.41 -6.39 -9.36
C VAL A 268 2.55 -6.97 -8.25
N GLY A 269 2.08 -8.23 -8.39
CA GLY A 269 1.28 -8.89 -7.34
C GLY A 269 2.04 -9.04 -6.02
N THR A 270 3.34 -9.31 -6.08
CA THR A 270 4.21 -9.43 -4.90
C THR A 270 4.35 -8.09 -4.15
N HIS A 271 4.55 -6.99 -4.88
CA HIS A 271 4.65 -5.66 -4.29
C HIS A 271 3.30 -5.09 -3.85
N ALA A 272 2.20 -5.47 -4.52
CA ALA A 272 0.85 -5.19 -4.05
C ALA A 272 0.60 -5.88 -2.70
N ARG A 273 0.92 -7.18 -2.57
CA ARG A 273 0.86 -7.89 -1.29
C ARG A 273 1.67 -7.20 -0.19
N SER A 274 2.92 -6.83 -0.48
CA SER A 274 3.78 -6.14 0.49
C SER A 274 3.18 -4.82 0.98
N THR A 275 2.49 -4.09 0.09
CA THR A 275 1.81 -2.84 0.42
C THR A 275 0.52 -3.09 1.21
N SER A 276 -0.24 -4.11 0.83
CA SER A 276 -1.43 -4.57 1.55
C SER A 276 -1.08 -4.96 3.00
N GLU A 277 -0.07 -5.80 3.18
CA GLU A 277 0.44 -6.23 4.49
C GLU A 277 0.86 -5.05 5.36
N LEU A 278 1.52 -4.02 4.80
CA LEU A 278 1.89 -2.82 5.56
C LEU A 278 0.65 -2.12 6.17
N PHE A 279 -0.44 -2.02 5.42
CA PHE A 279 -1.68 -1.42 5.93
C PHE A 279 -2.45 -2.37 6.86
N GLY A 280 -2.40 -3.68 6.60
CA GLY A 280 -2.92 -4.70 7.48
C GLY A 280 -2.25 -4.70 8.86
N ASP A 281 -0.93 -4.51 8.90
CA ASP A 281 -0.16 -4.37 10.15
C ASP A 281 -0.60 -3.11 10.91
N ILE A 282 -0.77 -1.98 10.23
CA ILE A 282 -1.28 -0.74 10.84
C ILE A 282 -2.67 -0.94 11.43
N LYS A 283 -3.56 -1.61 10.69
CA LYS A 283 -4.91 -1.93 11.14
C LYS A 283 -4.87 -2.84 12.36
N ALA A 284 -4.06 -3.89 12.32
CA ALA A 284 -3.95 -4.86 13.41
C ALA A 284 -3.48 -4.18 14.72
N ASP A 285 -2.48 -3.30 14.63
CA ASP A 285 -2.01 -2.56 15.79
C ASP A 285 -3.03 -1.49 16.25
N ALA A 286 -3.76 -0.87 15.32
CA ALA A 286 -4.87 0.02 15.66
C ALA A 286 -5.96 -0.72 16.45
N ASP A 287 -6.35 -1.92 16.02
CA ASP A 287 -7.33 -2.75 16.72
C ASP A 287 -6.79 -3.29 18.05
N LYS A 288 -5.50 -3.67 18.12
CA LYS A 288 -4.87 -4.05 19.38
C LYS A 288 -5.06 -2.95 20.40
N VAL A 289 -4.69 -1.73 20.04
CA VAL A 289 -4.73 -0.59 20.95
C VAL A 289 -6.16 -0.17 21.27
N SER A 290 -7.05 -0.15 20.28
CA SER A 290 -8.38 0.44 20.43
C SER A 290 -9.44 -0.57 20.90
N ILE A 291 -9.34 -1.85 20.52
CA ILE A 291 -10.41 -2.84 20.72
C ILE A 291 -9.99 -3.97 21.67
N PHE A 292 -8.78 -4.51 21.49
CA PHE A 292 -8.43 -5.80 22.10
C PHE A 292 -7.69 -5.71 23.43
N ASP A 293 -6.73 -4.79 23.57
CA ASP A 293 -5.91 -4.68 24.77
C ASP A 293 -6.57 -3.77 25.81
N LYS A 294 -7.12 -4.40 26.86
CA LYS A 294 -7.84 -3.70 27.94
C LYS A 294 -6.94 -2.83 28.80
N ARG A 295 -5.60 -2.95 28.71
CA ARG A 295 -4.65 -2.12 29.47
C ARG A 295 -4.75 -0.65 29.09
N PHE A 296 -5.18 -0.33 27.87
CA PHE A 296 -5.40 1.06 27.42
C PHE A 296 -6.58 1.75 28.12
N ALA A 297 -7.51 0.98 28.71
CA ALA A 297 -8.60 1.50 29.54
C ALA A 297 -9.41 2.65 28.90
N TRP A 298 -9.69 2.55 27.60
CA TRP A 298 -10.48 3.55 26.87
C TRP A 298 -11.88 3.76 27.49
N PRO A 299 -12.42 4.99 27.44
CA PRO A 299 -13.78 5.25 27.90
C PRO A 299 -14.83 4.61 26.98
N ASP A 300 -16.00 4.32 27.54
CA ASP A 300 -17.15 3.87 26.75
C ASP A 300 -17.59 4.97 25.77
N ILE A 301 -17.98 4.56 24.55
CA ILE A 301 -18.50 5.48 23.54
C ILE A 301 -20.01 5.65 23.74
N PRO A 302 -20.51 6.87 24.02
CA PRO A 302 -21.96 7.13 24.07
C PRO A 302 -22.63 6.91 22.72
N ASP A 303 -23.87 6.42 22.71
CA ASP A 303 -24.65 6.13 21.49
C ASP A 303 -24.83 7.36 20.58
N ASP A 304 -24.86 8.56 21.14
CA ASP A 304 -25.04 9.83 20.43
C ASP A 304 -23.73 10.58 20.15
N TYR A 305 -22.58 9.95 20.42
CA TYR A 305 -21.28 10.62 20.29
C TYR A 305 -21.02 11.10 18.86
N ARG A 306 -20.57 12.36 18.77
CA ARG A 306 -20.12 13.00 17.54
C ARG A 306 -18.71 13.54 17.77
N PHE A 307 -17.88 13.44 16.74
CA PHE A 307 -16.55 14.06 16.76
C PHE A 307 -16.70 15.57 17.00
N PRO A 308 -15.88 16.16 17.90
CA PRO A 308 -15.95 17.59 18.15
C PRO A 308 -15.59 18.40 16.89
N GLU A 309 -16.51 19.26 16.42
CA GLU A 309 -16.35 20.03 15.18
C GLU A 309 -15.10 20.94 15.17
N HIS A 310 -14.72 21.46 16.33
CA HIS A 310 -13.56 22.35 16.50
C HIS A 310 -12.21 21.64 16.31
N LEU A 311 -12.19 20.30 16.37
CA LEU A 311 -10.98 19.53 16.09
C LEU A 311 -10.96 19.01 14.64
N VAL A 312 -12.12 18.89 13.97
CA VAL A 312 -12.27 18.40 12.58
C VAL A 312 -11.74 19.40 11.54
N THR A 313 -11.62 20.68 11.91
CA THR A 313 -11.34 21.80 10.99
C THR A 313 -9.90 22.32 11.02
N SER A 314 -8.98 21.64 11.71
CA SER A 314 -7.56 22.02 11.69
C SER A 314 -6.88 21.46 10.43
N HIS A 315 -7.16 22.10 9.29
CA HIS A 315 -6.44 21.95 8.01
C HIS A 315 -5.29 22.95 7.91
#